data_AF-A0A931JWJ5-F1
#
_entry.id   AF-A0A931JWJ5-F1
#
_cell.length_a   1.000
_cell.length_b   1.000
_cell.length_c   1.000
_cell.angle_alpha   90.00
_cell.angle_beta   90.00
_cell.angle_gamma   90.00
#
_symmetry.space_group_name_H-M   'P 1'
#
loop_
_entity.id
_entity.type
_entity.pdbx_description
1 polymer ?
#
loop_
_entity_poly.entity_id
_entity_poly.type
_entity_poly.pdbx_seq_one_letter_code
_entity_poly.pdbx_strand_id
1 'polypeptide(L)'
;MKKALKIVSVATLSVAAGIAAVSTVYGWGDNAGGRPTYSIADINAGKLGDKIVMNSIKDDDSSLTEAERQSGVTTPLTDERSFIGIRDEATGDHGKNNVWNIGNVNIEEGKTYIVRMYVHNNNPKGVNAIAKDVTAQVDLPNLVSKEARITGFINASNATPSRYWDSLNLKSADDRSFYLDYVEGSALFENNVWKNGITLSDNLVTSAGVKLGYDKLDGNLPGCYQYAGYVTFKVKPVFENTSIMKKVRKQGDQEWKESVDAKVGDTVEYQIHYKNLNNSRVENVMIKDSLPTNMEYIKGTTTLYRSDIPNGATSNEDSLFTNAVNIGNYAVKGDGYIRFLAKVVDKNLACGNNRLINWAKASANGFAIQDNADVYVNKVCNETPNSKANPNPRTNSNSKGASKDWS
;
A
#
# COMPACT_ATOMS: atom_id res chain seq x y z
N MET A 1 40.67 9.78 12.48
CA MET A 1 39.47 10.19 13.25
C MET A 1 38.28 9.41 12.72
N LYS A 2 37.71 8.48 13.51
CA LYS A 2 36.49 7.75 13.12
C LYS A 2 35.33 8.74 13.12
N LYS A 3 34.67 8.96 11.97
CA LYS A 3 33.47 9.81 11.91
C LYS A 3 32.35 9.07 12.65
N ALA A 4 31.85 9.66 13.73
CA ALA A 4 30.69 9.13 14.44
C ALA A 4 29.46 9.22 13.52
N LEU A 5 28.74 8.10 13.35
CA LEU A 5 27.46 8.09 12.68
C LEU A 5 26.48 8.86 13.57
N LYS A 6 26.13 10.11 13.21
CA LYS A 6 25.02 10.80 13.85
C LYS A 6 23.75 10.12 13.37
N ILE A 7 23.21 9.22 14.21
CA ILE A 7 21.86 8.71 14.05
C ILE A 7 20.94 9.91 14.30
N VAL A 8 20.54 10.57 13.23
CA VAL A 8 19.49 11.56 13.34
C VAL A 8 18.21 10.75 13.48
N SER A 9 17.65 10.74 14.68
CA SER A 9 16.26 10.33 14.91
C SER A 9 15.40 11.38 14.22
N VAL A 10 15.21 11.23 12.91
CA VAL A 10 14.32 12.08 12.12
C VAL A 10 12.95 11.43 12.15
N ALA A 11 11.98 12.26 12.50
CA ALA A 11 10.56 12.01 12.61
C ALA A 11 10.09 10.80 11.79
N THR A 12 9.36 9.92 12.48
CA THR A 12 8.30 9.13 11.87
C THR A 12 7.68 9.95 10.75
N LEU A 13 7.87 9.51 9.50
CA LEU A 13 6.87 9.75 8.47
C LEU A 13 5.59 9.21 9.12
N SER A 14 4.79 10.14 9.65
CA SER A 14 3.41 9.88 9.97
C SER A 14 2.78 9.57 8.62
N VAL A 15 2.92 8.32 8.19
CA VAL A 15 1.91 7.69 7.37
C VAL A 15 0.69 7.85 8.25
N ALA A 16 -0.11 8.87 7.96
CA ALA A 16 -1.44 8.96 8.52
C ALA A 16 -2.11 7.69 8.03
N ALA A 17 -2.03 6.64 8.83
CA ALA A 17 -2.92 5.50 8.76
C ALA A 17 -4.29 6.07 9.17
N GLY A 18 -4.89 6.84 8.26
CA GLY A 18 -6.32 6.94 8.20
C GLY A 18 -6.77 5.52 7.95
N ILE A 19 -7.20 4.85 9.01
CA ILE A 19 -8.02 3.65 8.89
C ILE A 19 -9.34 4.15 8.30
N ALA A 20 -9.34 4.43 6.99
CA ALA A 20 -10.56 4.46 6.22
C ALA A 20 -10.93 2.99 6.07
N ALA A 21 -12.09 2.61 6.62
CA ALA A 21 -12.66 1.30 6.40
C ALA A 21 -12.67 1.07 4.88
N VAL A 22 -11.86 0.13 4.39
CA VAL A 22 -11.84 -0.24 2.98
C VAL A 22 -13.25 -0.73 2.67
N SER A 23 -14.04 0.09 1.96
CA SER A 23 -15.35 -0.32 1.46
C SER A 23 -15.20 -1.68 0.79
N THR A 24 -16.01 -2.68 1.12
CA THR A 24 -15.86 -4.02 0.53
C THR A 24 -16.58 -4.14 -0.82
N VAL A 25 -17.25 -3.07 -1.27
CA VAL A 25 -18.08 -3.07 -2.48
C VAL A 25 -17.32 -2.39 -3.62
N TYR A 26 -16.94 -3.19 -4.61
CA TYR A 26 -16.35 -2.73 -5.86
C TYR A 26 -17.43 -2.18 -6.80
N GLY A 27 -17.14 -1.05 -7.44
CA GLY A 27 -18.06 -0.36 -8.35
C GLY A 27 -18.87 0.71 -7.63
N TRP A 28 -20.01 1.05 -8.21
CA TRP A 28 -20.85 2.13 -7.73
C TRP A 28 -21.96 1.66 -6.78
N GLY A 29 -22.41 2.57 -5.91
CA GLY A 29 -23.46 2.28 -4.93
C GLY A 29 -23.91 3.51 -4.14
N ASP A 30 -24.71 3.26 -3.10
CA ASP A 30 -25.34 4.28 -2.27
C ASP A 30 -25.74 3.74 -0.88
N ASN A 31 -26.02 4.66 0.04
CA ASN A 31 -26.31 4.31 1.44
C ASN A 31 -27.75 3.85 1.71
N ALA A 32 -28.60 3.62 0.70
CA ALA A 32 -29.99 3.21 0.88
C ALA A 32 -30.33 1.87 0.20
N GLY A 33 -29.33 1.12 -0.28
CA GLY A 33 -29.52 -0.20 -0.86
C GLY A 33 -29.92 -0.19 -2.34
N GLY A 34 -29.67 0.92 -3.05
CA GLY A 34 -29.84 1.01 -4.49
C GLY A 34 -30.44 2.35 -4.91
N ARG A 35 -29.64 3.20 -5.56
CA ARG A 35 -30.12 4.42 -6.19
C ARG A 35 -31.00 4.05 -7.40
N PRO A 36 -32.14 4.72 -7.59
CA PRO A 36 -32.91 4.61 -8.81
C PRO A 36 -32.03 4.88 -10.04
N THR A 37 -32.48 4.45 -11.21
CA THR A 37 -31.82 4.74 -12.48
C THR A 37 -32.86 5.30 -13.42
N TYR A 38 -32.52 6.39 -14.12
CA TYR A 38 -33.44 7.12 -15.00
C TYR A 38 -32.82 7.28 -16.39
N SER A 39 -33.63 7.20 -17.45
CA SER A 39 -33.28 7.74 -18.76
C SER A 39 -33.64 9.23 -18.85
N ILE A 40 -33.19 9.95 -19.87
CA ILE A 40 -33.63 11.33 -20.11
C ILE A 40 -35.14 11.38 -20.33
N ALA A 41 -35.70 10.43 -21.08
CA ALA A 41 -37.14 10.30 -21.27
C ALA A 41 -37.92 10.13 -19.94
N ASP A 42 -37.37 9.40 -18.97
CA ASP A 42 -37.98 9.26 -17.64
C ASP A 42 -38.05 10.58 -16.89
N ILE A 43 -36.97 11.38 -16.97
CA ILE A 43 -36.89 12.70 -16.36
C ILE A 43 -37.91 13.64 -17.01
N ASN A 44 -37.97 13.66 -18.34
CA ASN A 44 -38.91 14.47 -19.12
C ASN A 44 -40.37 14.08 -18.86
N ALA A 45 -40.63 12.79 -18.61
CA ALA A 45 -41.93 12.29 -18.18
C ALA A 45 -42.27 12.64 -16.72
N GLY A 46 -41.39 13.35 -16.01
CA GLY A 46 -41.62 13.84 -14.65
C GLY A 46 -41.41 12.81 -13.54
N LYS A 47 -40.78 11.65 -13.83
CA LYS A 47 -40.64 10.56 -12.85
C LYS A 47 -39.81 10.93 -11.61
N LEU A 48 -38.92 11.92 -11.69
CA LEU A 48 -38.21 12.45 -10.50
C LEU A 48 -39.10 13.32 -9.61
N GLY A 49 -40.09 14.02 -10.16
CA GLY A 49 -40.86 15.02 -9.43
C GLY A 49 -39.96 16.07 -8.75
N ASP A 50 -40.12 16.22 -7.44
CA ASP A 50 -39.32 17.13 -6.60
C ASP A 50 -38.08 16.47 -5.96
N LYS A 51 -37.83 15.18 -6.24
CA LYS A 51 -36.73 14.46 -5.60
C LYS A 51 -35.39 14.97 -6.12
N ILE A 52 -34.46 15.22 -5.20
CA ILE A 52 -33.05 15.41 -5.53
C ILE A 52 -32.41 14.03 -5.63
N VAL A 53 -31.87 13.71 -6.80
CA VAL A 53 -31.15 12.47 -7.06
C VAL A 53 -29.87 12.82 -7.80
N MET A 54 -28.74 12.33 -7.30
CA MET A 54 -27.44 12.59 -7.90
C MET A 54 -27.03 11.45 -8.82
N ASN A 55 -26.40 11.76 -9.95
CA ASN A 55 -25.62 10.82 -10.76
C ASN A 55 -26.34 9.48 -11.03
N SER A 56 -27.57 9.54 -11.51
CA SER A 56 -28.52 8.42 -11.61
C SER A 56 -29.01 8.20 -13.05
N ILE A 57 -28.61 9.06 -13.99
CA ILE A 57 -28.93 8.90 -15.40
C ILE A 57 -28.11 7.77 -16.00
N LYS A 58 -28.78 6.85 -16.70
CA LYS A 58 -28.15 5.85 -17.58
C LYS A 58 -28.89 5.85 -18.91
N ASP A 59 -28.23 6.40 -19.93
CA ASP A 59 -28.82 6.63 -21.23
C ASP A 59 -27.71 6.77 -22.28
N ASP A 60 -27.85 6.09 -23.41
CA ASP A 60 -26.91 6.12 -24.53
C ASP A 60 -27.36 7.09 -25.64
N ASP A 61 -28.08 8.15 -25.23
CA ASP A 61 -28.78 9.13 -26.06
C ASP A 61 -29.95 8.54 -26.89
N SER A 62 -30.25 7.24 -26.76
CA SER A 62 -31.35 6.59 -27.50
C SER A 62 -32.73 7.06 -27.07
N SER A 63 -32.87 7.61 -25.86
CA SER A 63 -34.15 8.14 -25.37
C SER A 63 -34.41 9.60 -25.75
N LEU A 64 -33.42 10.29 -26.35
CA LEU A 64 -33.55 11.68 -26.76
C LEU A 64 -34.51 11.83 -27.94
N THR A 65 -35.39 12.82 -27.85
CA THR A 65 -36.24 13.24 -28.97
C THR A 65 -35.41 13.89 -30.08
N GLU A 66 -35.97 13.97 -31.29
CA GLU A 66 -35.32 14.66 -32.41
C GLU A 66 -35.03 16.14 -32.09
N ALA A 67 -35.95 16.82 -31.39
CA ALA A 67 -35.76 18.21 -30.98
C ALA A 67 -34.60 18.36 -29.98
N GLU A 68 -34.46 17.44 -29.03
CA GLU A 68 -33.36 17.45 -28.05
C GLU A 68 -32.00 17.25 -28.73
N ARG A 69 -31.92 16.28 -29.64
CA ARG A 69 -30.71 16.04 -30.45
C ARG A 69 -30.35 17.26 -31.30
N GLN A 70 -31.33 17.89 -31.94
CA GLN A 70 -31.13 19.12 -32.71
C GLN A 70 -30.72 20.32 -31.85
N SER A 71 -31.17 20.37 -30.59
CA SER A 71 -30.74 21.39 -29.62
C SER A 71 -29.36 21.12 -29.00
N GLY A 72 -28.72 20.00 -29.36
CA GLY A 72 -27.38 19.63 -28.88
C GLY A 72 -27.36 19.05 -27.46
N VAL A 73 -28.49 18.57 -26.94
CA VAL A 73 -28.51 17.79 -25.70
C VAL A 73 -27.79 16.47 -25.93
N THR A 74 -26.79 16.19 -25.10
CA THR A 74 -26.03 14.94 -25.12
C THR A 74 -25.80 14.50 -23.68
N THR A 75 -25.79 13.20 -23.43
CA THR A 75 -25.38 12.68 -22.13
C THR A 75 -23.85 12.79 -21.97
N PRO A 76 -23.33 13.50 -20.94
CA PRO A 76 -21.89 13.59 -20.72
C PRO A 76 -21.25 12.24 -20.38
N LEU A 77 -22.04 11.32 -19.82
CA LEU A 77 -21.69 9.92 -19.54
C LEU A 77 -22.89 9.04 -19.88
N THR A 78 -22.66 7.91 -20.53
CA THR A 78 -23.71 6.91 -20.80
C THR A 78 -24.29 6.28 -19.52
N ASP A 79 -23.50 6.23 -18.45
CA ASP A 79 -23.94 5.80 -17.13
C ASP A 79 -23.31 6.72 -16.08
N GLU A 80 -24.06 7.73 -15.63
CA GLU A 80 -23.59 8.68 -14.61
C GLU A 80 -23.35 8.02 -13.25
N ARG A 81 -23.79 6.77 -13.08
CA ARG A 81 -23.50 6.00 -11.88
C ARG A 81 -22.02 5.62 -11.82
N SER A 82 -21.41 5.40 -12.98
CA SER A 82 -19.97 5.23 -13.18
C SER A 82 -19.29 6.60 -13.37
N PHE A 83 -19.33 7.44 -12.34
CA PHE A 83 -18.88 8.83 -12.41
C PHE A 83 -17.39 9.04 -12.18
N ILE A 84 -16.64 8.03 -11.72
CA ILE A 84 -15.19 8.15 -11.56
C ILE A 84 -14.45 7.62 -12.80
N GLY A 85 -13.47 8.37 -13.27
CA GLY A 85 -12.60 7.97 -14.37
C GLY A 85 -11.17 8.44 -14.17
N ILE A 86 -10.23 7.84 -14.88
CA ILE A 86 -8.80 8.15 -14.79
C ILE A 86 -8.14 8.18 -16.16
N ARG A 87 -7.16 9.07 -16.31
CA ARG A 87 -6.30 9.13 -17.50
C ARG A 87 -4.87 9.43 -17.10
N ASP A 88 -3.94 9.05 -17.96
CA ASP A 88 -2.55 9.49 -17.87
C ASP A 88 -2.49 11.00 -18.18
N GLU A 89 -1.81 11.78 -17.34
CA GLU A 89 -1.62 13.21 -17.55
C GLU A 89 -0.89 13.49 -18.87
N ALA A 90 0.04 12.61 -19.26
CA ALA A 90 0.86 12.76 -20.46
C ALA A 90 0.04 12.69 -21.76
N THR A 91 -1.21 12.22 -21.74
CA THR A 91 -2.09 12.28 -22.92
C THR A 91 -2.56 13.69 -23.25
N GLY A 92 -2.27 14.68 -22.40
CA GLY A 92 -2.68 16.07 -22.63
C GLY A 92 -4.15 16.33 -22.34
N ASP A 93 -4.57 17.59 -22.48
CA ASP A 93 -5.97 17.99 -22.39
C ASP A 93 -6.57 18.20 -23.78
N HIS A 94 -7.56 17.37 -24.11
CA HIS A 94 -8.32 17.40 -25.35
C HIS A 94 -9.79 17.79 -25.12
N GLY A 95 -10.12 18.41 -23.98
CA GLY A 95 -11.45 18.84 -23.61
C GLY A 95 -12.47 17.70 -23.69
N LYS A 96 -13.51 17.87 -24.51
CA LYS A 96 -14.57 16.86 -24.71
C LYS A 96 -14.07 15.55 -25.34
N ASN A 97 -12.90 15.55 -26.00
CA ASN A 97 -12.32 14.37 -26.63
C ASN A 97 -11.39 13.60 -25.67
N ASN A 98 -11.25 14.03 -24.42
CA ASN A 98 -10.49 13.31 -23.42
C ASN A 98 -11.09 11.90 -23.20
N VAL A 99 -10.25 10.88 -23.29
CA VAL A 99 -10.62 9.49 -23.00
C VAL A 99 -10.36 9.20 -21.53
N TRP A 100 -11.39 8.74 -20.82
CA TRP A 100 -11.31 8.40 -19.40
C TRP A 100 -11.52 6.89 -19.22
N ASN A 101 -10.56 6.23 -18.59
CA ASN A 101 -10.67 4.82 -18.25
C ASN A 101 -11.48 4.66 -16.97
N ILE A 102 -12.30 3.62 -16.90
CA ILE A 102 -13.21 3.34 -15.77
C ILE A 102 -13.07 1.88 -15.33
N GLY A 103 -13.48 1.57 -14.09
CA GLY A 103 -13.42 0.20 -13.56
C GLY A 103 -11.99 -0.24 -13.27
N ASN A 104 -11.48 -1.23 -13.99
CA ASN A 104 -10.12 -1.76 -13.80
C ASN A 104 -9.13 -1.09 -14.76
N VAL A 105 -8.05 -0.52 -14.21
CA VAL A 105 -7.06 0.22 -15.00
C VAL A 105 -5.66 -0.21 -14.58
N ASN A 106 -4.79 -0.49 -15.56
CA ASN A 106 -3.39 -0.74 -15.29
C ASN A 106 -2.63 0.57 -15.08
N ILE A 107 -1.73 0.57 -14.10
CA ILE A 107 -0.90 1.71 -13.75
C ILE A 107 0.59 1.36 -13.81
N GLU A 108 1.41 2.35 -14.14
CA GLU A 108 2.84 2.17 -14.38
C GLU A 108 3.67 3.18 -13.55
N GLU A 109 4.90 2.78 -13.22
CA GLU A 109 5.86 3.64 -12.52
C GLU A 109 6.19 4.89 -13.33
N GLY A 110 6.38 6.02 -12.65
CA GLY A 110 6.84 7.27 -13.26
C GLY A 110 5.75 8.10 -13.95
N LYS A 111 4.52 7.56 -14.08
CA LYS A 111 3.37 8.30 -14.60
C LYS A 111 2.69 9.14 -13.52
N THR A 112 2.04 10.20 -13.96
CA THR A 112 1.07 10.96 -13.15
C THR A 112 -0.30 10.75 -13.77
N TYR A 113 -1.27 10.41 -12.94
CA TYR A 113 -2.64 10.18 -13.41
C TYR A 113 -3.56 11.28 -12.90
N ILE A 114 -4.47 11.72 -13.75
CA ILE A 114 -5.58 12.60 -13.38
C ILE A 114 -6.81 11.73 -13.16
N VAL A 115 -7.38 11.80 -11.97
CA VAL A 115 -8.66 11.19 -11.63
C VAL A 115 -9.74 12.26 -11.72
N ARG A 116 -10.92 11.89 -12.21
CA ARG A 116 -12.09 12.77 -12.36
C ARG A 116 -13.32 12.12 -11.75
N MET A 117 -14.10 12.89 -11.00
CA MET A 117 -15.45 12.55 -10.54
C MET A 117 -16.44 13.51 -11.18
N TYR A 118 -17.44 12.99 -11.89
CA TYR A 118 -18.57 13.78 -12.37
C TYR A 118 -19.60 14.01 -11.25
N VAL A 119 -20.17 15.21 -11.15
CA VAL A 119 -21.15 15.59 -10.12
C VAL A 119 -22.34 16.25 -10.80
N HIS A 120 -23.52 15.65 -10.67
CA HIS A 120 -24.74 16.12 -11.32
C HIS A 120 -25.96 15.83 -10.46
N ASN A 121 -26.68 16.89 -10.09
CA ASN A 121 -28.05 16.79 -9.56
C ASN A 121 -29.02 16.64 -10.75
N ASN A 122 -29.63 15.47 -10.89
CA ASN A 122 -30.44 15.14 -12.06
C ASN A 122 -31.84 15.76 -12.06
N ASN A 123 -32.22 16.52 -11.02
CA ASN A 123 -33.55 17.13 -11.01
C ASN A 123 -33.67 18.20 -12.12
N PRO A 124 -34.69 18.13 -13.00
CA PRO A 124 -34.80 19.03 -14.16
C PRO A 124 -35.28 20.44 -13.80
N LYS A 125 -35.57 20.74 -12.53
CA LYS A 125 -36.13 22.03 -12.09
C LYS A 125 -35.06 23.10 -11.79
N GLY A 126 -33.79 22.84 -12.08
CA GLY A 126 -32.78 23.90 -12.02
C GLY A 126 -32.55 24.46 -10.62
N VAL A 127 -32.55 25.79 -10.53
CA VAL A 127 -32.48 26.57 -9.28
C VAL A 127 -33.66 26.34 -8.34
N ASN A 128 -34.77 25.76 -8.82
CA ASN A 128 -35.90 25.40 -7.96
C ASN A 128 -35.73 24.03 -7.30
N ALA A 129 -34.69 23.27 -7.65
CA ALA A 129 -34.36 21.97 -7.06
C ALA A 129 -32.87 21.89 -6.72
N ILE A 130 -32.48 22.55 -5.63
CA ILE A 130 -31.10 22.65 -5.18
C ILE A 130 -30.77 21.48 -4.24
N ALA A 131 -29.73 20.71 -4.59
CA ALA A 131 -29.08 19.79 -3.67
C ALA A 131 -28.31 20.59 -2.60
N LYS A 132 -28.47 20.19 -1.33
CA LYS A 132 -27.93 20.88 -0.15
C LYS A 132 -26.79 20.10 0.47
N ASP A 133 -25.87 20.83 1.08
CA ASP A 133 -24.66 20.30 1.72
C ASP A 133 -23.89 19.33 0.82
N VAL A 134 -23.83 19.65 -0.48
CA VAL A 134 -23.12 18.81 -1.45
C VAL A 134 -21.65 18.78 -1.08
N THR A 135 -21.13 17.57 -0.83
CA THR A 135 -19.72 17.36 -0.52
C THR A 135 -19.13 16.26 -1.38
N ALA A 136 -17.89 16.46 -1.83
CA ALA A 136 -17.07 15.44 -2.44
C ALA A 136 -15.99 14.97 -1.46
N GLN A 137 -15.71 13.67 -1.49
CA GLN A 137 -14.67 13.03 -0.71
C GLN A 137 -14.05 11.91 -1.54
N VAL A 138 -12.77 11.65 -1.35
CA VAL A 138 -12.04 10.55 -1.98
C VAL A 138 -11.38 9.72 -0.90
N ASP A 139 -11.68 8.43 -0.89
CA ASP A 139 -10.88 7.43 -0.18
C ASP A 139 -9.75 6.99 -1.12
N LEU A 140 -8.51 7.33 -0.73
CA LEU A 140 -7.30 7.00 -1.45
C LEU A 140 -6.43 6.11 -0.54
N PRO A 141 -6.34 4.79 -0.82
CA PRO A 141 -5.59 3.88 0.02
C PRO A 141 -4.08 4.17 -0.09
N ASN A 142 -3.43 4.28 1.06
CA ASN A 142 -1.97 4.41 1.18
C ASN A 142 -1.29 3.07 1.53
N LEU A 143 -2.01 1.95 1.40
CA LEU A 143 -1.46 0.62 1.63
C LEU A 143 -0.64 0.17 0.43
N VAL A 144 0.59 -0.29 0.71
CA VAL A 144 1.43 -0.96 -0.28
C VAL A 144 0.78 -2.28 -0.71
N SER A 145 0.43 -2.39 -1.99
CA SER A 145 -0.26 -3.55 -2.57
C SER A 145 -0.01 -3.62 -4.08
N LYS A 146 -0.35 -4.74 -4.72
CA LYS A 146 -0.34 -4.87 -6.18
C LYS A 146 -1.59 -4.27 -6.84
N GLU A 147 -2.59 -3.96 -6.02
CA GLU A 147 -3.83 -3.31 -6.41
C GLU A 147 -4.16 -2.19 -5.42
N ALA A 148 -4.69 -1.08 -5.92
CA ALA A 148 -5.17 0.04 -5.12
C ALA A 148 -6.52 0.50 -5.64
N ARG A 149 -7.47 0.74 -4.74
CA ARG A 149 -8.82 1.16 -5.12
C ARG A 149 -9.13 2.57 -4.67
N ILE A 150 -9.34 3.47 -5.63
CA ILE A 150 -9.80 4.83 -5.37
C ILE A 150 -11.32 4.82 -5.29
N THR A 151 -11.90 5.33 -4.20
CA THR A 151 -13.37 5.46 -4.08
C THR A 151 -13.76 6.91 -3.92
N GLY A 152 -14.52 7.44 -4.88
CA GLY A 152 -15.11 8.77 -4.80
C GLY A 152 -16.48 8.72 -4.14
N PHE A 153 -16.77 9.68 -3.26
CA PHE A 153 -18.04 9.84 -2.58
C PHE A 153 -18.64 11.21 -2.90
N ILE A 154 -19.95 11.23 -3.13
CA ILE A 154 -20.76 12.45 -3.23
C ILE A 154 -21.86 12.33 -2.18
N ASN A 155 -21.96 13.32 -1.29
CA ASN A 155 -23.07 13.40 -0.33
C ASN A 155 -23.92 14.63 -0.64
N ALA A 156 -25.22 14.55 -0.36
CA ALA A 156 -26.14 15.68 -0.37
C ALA A 156 -27.24 15.43 0.67
N SER A 157 -27.46 16.37 1.58
CA SER A 157 -28.28 16.17 2.78
C SER A 157 -29.77 15.95 2.48
N ASN A 158 -30.25 16.51 1.37
CA ASN A 158 -31.64 16.38 0.90
C ASN A 158 -31.79 15.47 -0.33
N ALA A 159 -30.74 14.74 -0.73
CA ALA A 159 -30.83 13.77 -1.82
C ALA A 159 -31.37 12.42 -1.34
N THR A 160 -31.97 11.69 -2.27
CA THR A 160 -32.45 10.33 -2.04
C THR A 160 -31.83 9.38 -3.07
N PRO A 161 -30.86 8.52 -2.68
CA PRO A 161 -30.16 8.44 -1.38
C PRO A 161 -29.30 9.67 -1.04
N SER A 162 -28.81 9.79 0.20
CA SER A 162 -28.03 10.96 0.63
C SER A 162 -26.53 10.84 0.43
N ARG A 163 -26.03 9.61 0.16
CA ARG A 163 -24.62 9.34 -0.13
C ARG A 163 -24.49 8.35 -1.27
N TYR A 164 -23.61 8.68 -2.21
CA TYR A 164 -23.32 7.93 -3.42
C TYR A 164 -21.82 7.68 -3.51
N TRP A 165 -21.43 6.55 -4.11
CA TRP A 165 -20.03 6.28 -4.40
C TRP A 165 -19.83 5.58 -5.73
N ASP A 166 -18.60 5.68 -6.23
CA ASP A 166 -18.06 4.93 -7.36
C ASP A 166 -16.56 4.72 -7.16
N SER A 167 -15.99 3.69 -7.79
CA SER A 167 -14.62 3.28 -7.53
C SER A 167 -13.85 2.90 -8.79
N LEU A 168 -12.56 3.21 -8.79
CA LEU A 168 -11.56 2.68 -9.73
C LEU A 168 -10.71 1.62 -9.03
N ASN A 169 -10.46 0.49 -9.69
CA ASN A 169 -9.45 -0.47 -9.26
C ASN A 169 -8.21 -0.34 -10.14
N LEU A 170 -7.10 0.05 -9.51
CA LEU A 170 -5.82 0.24 -10.17
C LEU A 170 -4.96 -0.99 -9.93
N LYS A 171 -4.41 -1.56 -10.99
CA LYS A 171 -3.53 -2.73 -10.93
C LYS A 171 -2.15 -2.38 -11.43
N SER A 172 -1.12 -2.88 -10.76
CA SER A 172 0.23 -2.75 -11.28
C SER A 172 0.35 -3.44 -12.64
N ALA A 173 0.84 -2.72 -13.65
CA ALA A 173 1.08 -3.29 -14.98
C ALA A 173 2.21 -4.35 -14.99
N ASP A 174 3.12 -4.30 -14.03
CA ASP A 174 4.31 -5.17 -13.94
C ASP A 174 4.33 -6.08 -12.69
N ASP A 175 3.18 -6.19 -12.00
CA ASP A 175 2.97 -7.03 -10.82
C ASP A 175 3.82 -6.64 -9.58
N ARG A 176 4.51 -5.49 -9.59
CA ARG A 176 5.14 -4.93 -8.38
C ARG A 176 4.12 -4.27 -7.46
N SER A 177 4.41 -4.29 -6.16
CA SER A 177 3.61 -3.53 -5.18
C SER A 177 3.89 -2.03 -5.30
N PHE A 178 2.85 -1.23 -5.09
CA PHE A 178 2.89 0.23 -5.08
C PHE A 178 1.93 0.78 -4.00
N TYR A 179 2.07 2.07 -3.71
CA TYR A 179 1.02 2.86 -3.07
C TYR A 179 0.69 4.08 -3.94
N LEU A 180 -0.46 4.71 -3.72
CA LEU A 180 -0.82 5.94 -4.41
C LEU A 180 -0.43 7.15 -3.58
N ASP A 181 0.31 8.05 -4.18
CA ASP A 181 0.65 9.35 -3.60
C ASP A 181 -0.25 10.43 -4.20
N TYR A 182 -0.93 11.18 -3.35
CA TYR A 182 -1.76 12.30 -3.77
C TYR A 182 -0.89 13.53 -4.01
N VAL A 183 -1.10 14.22 -5.13
CA VAL A 183 -0.37 15.48 -5.39
C VAL A 183 -1.10 16.62 -4.68
N GLU A 184 -0.54 17.11 -3.57
CA GLU A 184 -1.10 18.23 -2.79
C GLU A 184 -1.39 19.46 -3.65
N GLY A 185 -2.51 20.12 -3.39
CA GLY A 185 -2.99 21.29 -4.13
C GLY A 185 -3.44 21.01 -5.57
N SER A 186 -3.47 19.74 -6.01
CA SER A 186 -3.87 19.40 -7.38
C SER A 186 -5.38 19.33 -7.61
N ALA A 187 -6.18 19.35 -6.55
CA ALA A 187 -7.62 19.18 -6.66
C ALA A 187 -8.31 20.43 -7.24
N LEU A 188 -9.13 20.24 -8.27
CA LEU A 188 -9.92 21.29 -8.92
C LEU A 188 -11.39 20.89 -8.99
N PHE A 189 -12.28 21.88 -9.01
CA PHE A 189 -13.66 21.73 -9.41
C PHE A 189 -13.98 22.60 -10.63
N GLU A 190 -14.35 21.98 -11.73
CA GLU A 190 -14.65 22.61 -13.01
C GLU A 190 -16.15 22.54 -13.29
N ASN A 191 -16.73 23.65 -13.75
CA ASN A 191 -18.12 23.73 -14.21
C ASN A 191 -18.29 24.91 -15.18
N ASN A 192 -19.53 25.25 -15.51
CA ASN A 192 -19.81 26.35 -16.45
C ASN A 192 -19.44 27.76 -15.92
N VAL A 193 -19.28 27.94 -14.60
CA VAL A 193 -18.77 29.18 -13.98
C VAL A 193 -17.25 29.16 -13.93
N TRP A 194 -16.66 28.10 -13.36
CA TRP A 194 -15.22 27.91 -13.24
C TRP A 194 -14.69 27.06 -14.39
N LYS A 195 -14.67 27.64 -15.59
CA LYS A 195 -14.24 26.96 -16.82
C LYS A 195 -12.77 26.47 -16.78
N ASN A 196 -11.94 27.14 -15.98
CA ASN A 196 -10.53 26.79 -15.77
C ASN A 196 -10.31 26.07 -14.42
N GLY A 197 -11.40 25.69 -13.74
CA GLY A 197 -11.37 25.10 -12.41
C GLY A 197 -11.20 26.12 -11.28
N ILE A 198 -11.78 25.80 -10.12
CA ILE A 198 -11.44 26.41 -8.83
C ILE A 198 -10.70 25.39 -7.97
N THR A 199 -9.64 25.82 -7.30
CA THR A 199 -8.89 24.94 -6.40
C THR A 199 -9.75 24.48 -5.22
N LEU A 200 -9.73 23.17 -4.97
CA LEU A 200 -10.32 22.55 -3.79
C LEU A 200 -9.25 22.35 -2.73
N SER A 201 -9.67 22.32 -1.46
CA SER A 201 -8.79 21.94 -0.36
C SER A 201 -8.41 20.46 -0.44
N ASP A 202 -7.19 20.13 0.01
CA ASP A 202 -6.73 18.75 0.17
C ASP A 202 -7.54 17.93 1.19
N ASN A 203 -8.46 18.57 1.93
CA ASN A 203 -9.49 17.87 2.70
C ASN A 203 -10.33 16.91 1.84
N LEU A 204 -10.29 17.03 0.50
CA LEU A 204 -10.90 16.09 -0.45
C LEU A 204 -10.51 14.65 -0.16
N VAL A 205 -9.23 14.38 0.17
CA VAL A 205 -8.71 13.03 0.46
C VAL A 205 -8.73 12.69 1.96
N THR A 206 -9.58 13.37 2.73
CA THR A 206 -9.73 13.16 4.17
C THR A 206 -11.18 12.82 4.53
N SER A 207 -11.42 12.44 5.79
CA SER A 207 -12.77 12.21 6.30
C SER A 207 -13.68 13.44 6.25
N ALA A 208 -13.12 14.65 6.18
CA ALA A 208 -13.88 15.90 6.13
C ALA A 208 -14.52 16.18 4.76
N GLY A 209 -13.85 15.79 3.66
CA GLY A 209 -14.25 16.13 2.30
C GLY A 209 -14.23 17.64 2.03
N VAL A 210 -14.82 18.03 0.89
CA VAL A 210 -14.94 19.43 0.46
C VAL A 210 -16.35 19.73 -0.01
N LYS A 211 -16.85 20.94 0.29
CA LYS A 211 -18.14 21.41 -0.21
C LYS A 211 -18.05 21.74 -1.69
N LEU A 212 -19.09 21.39 -2.43
CA LEU A 212 -19.30 21.78 -3.82
C LEU A 212 -20.56 22.63 -3.94
N GLY A 213 -20.52 23.63 -4.81
CA GLY A 213 -21.69 24.42 -5.20
C GLY A 213 -21.41 25.08 -6.54
N TYR A 214 -22.42 25.69 -7.16
CA TYR A 214 -22.30 26.10 -8.56
C TYR A 214 -21.39 27.32 -8.79
N ASP A 215 -21.67 28.43 -8.10
CA ASP A 215 -20.92 29.68 -8.20
C ASP A 215 -20.05 29.95 -6.95
N LYS A 216 -20.26 29.15 -5.89
CA LYS A 216 -19.54 29.18 -4.61
C LYS A 216 -19.41 27.78 -4.05
N LEU A 217 -18.35 27.49 -3.31
CA LEU A 217 -18.13 26.19 -2.64
C LEU A 217 -18.92 26.11 -1.31
N ASP A 218 -20.23 26.31 -1.36
CA ASP A 218 -21.10 26.47 -0.18
C ASP A 218 -21.99 25.26 0.13
N GLY A 219 -22.01 24.26 -0.77
CA GLY A 219 -22.85 23.06 -0.65
C GLY A 219 -24.17 23.15 -1.44
N ASN A 220 -24.43 24.24 -2.17
CA ASN A 220 -25.66 24.42 -2.94
C ASN A 220 -25.43 24.13 -4.41
N LEU A 221 -25.97 23.01 -4.91
CA LEU A 221 -25.87 22.61 -6.32
C LEU A 221 -27.25 22.52 -6.98
N PRO A 222 -27.63 23.45 -7.87
CA PRO A 222 -28.87 23.36 -8.65
C PRO A 222 -28.92 22.12 -9.54
N GLY A 223 -30.12 21.70 -9.91
CA GLY A 223 -30.33 20.56 -10.82
C GLY A 223 -30.15 20.92 -12.29
N CYS A 224 -30.05 19.92 -13.18
CA CYS A 224 -29.79 20.02 -14.63
C CYS A 224 -28.32 20.09 -15.04
N TYR A 225 -28.06 19.67 -16.28
CA TYR A 225 -26.73 19.61 -16.89
C TYR A 225 -25.93 20.92 -16.83
N GLN A 226 -26.58 22.07 -16.97
CA GLN A 226 -25.88 23.36 -16.96
C GLN A 226 -25.20 23.68 -15.62
N TYR A 227 -25.56 22.98 -14.54
CA TYR A 227 -24.96 23.15 -13.21
C TYR A 227 -24.08 21.97 -12.79
N ALA A 228 -23.94 20.95 -13.65
CA ALA A 228 -23.04 19.85 -13.40
C ALA A 228 -21.58 20.31 -13.39
N GLY A 229 -20.71 19.49 -12.80
CA GLY A 229 -19.29 19.76 -12.74
C GLY A 229 -18.43 18.53 -12.60
N TYR A 230 -17.13 18.73 -12.67
CA TYR A 230 -16.11 17.70 -12.56
C TYR A 230 -15.13 18.07 -11.45
N VAL A 231 -14.98 17.18 -10.47
CA VAL A 231 -13.85 17.24 -9.53
C VAL A 231 -12.70 16.51 -10.19
N THR A 232 -11.52 17.11 -10.27
CA THR A 232 -10.30 16.45 -10.73
C THR A 232 -9.20 16.55 -9.69
N PHE A 233 -8.30 15.57 -9.65
CA PHE A 233 -7.09 15.59 -8.83
C PHE A 233 -6.02 14.66 -9.39
N LYS A 234 -4.77 14.85 -8.98
CA LYS A 234 -3.62 14.08 -9.48
C LYS A 234 -3.12 13.07 -8.45
N VAL A 235 -2.74 11.90 -8.94
CA VAL A 235 -2.11 10.83 -8.16
C VAL A 235 -0.90 10.28 -8.88
N LYS A 236 0.10 9.84 -8.12
CA LYS A 236 1.31 9.17 -8.62
C LYS A 236 1.43 7.81 -7.97
N PRO A 237 1.51 6.70 -8.72
CA PRO A 237 1.87 5.43 -8.14
C PRO A 237 3.35 5.44 -7.78
N VAL A 238 3.64 5.17 -6.51
CA VAL A 238 4.98 5.03 -6.00
C VAL A 238 5.28 3.54 -5.86
N PHE A 239 6.23 3.08 -6.65
CA PHE A 239 6.78 1.73 -6.58
C PHE A 239 8.08 1.78 -5.78
N GLU A 240 8.39 0.70 -5.08
CA GLU A 240 9.70 0.52 -4.47
C GLU A 240 10.50 -0.52 -5.24
N ASN A 241 11.67 -0.12 -5.68
CA ASN A 241 12.66 -0.94 -6.33
C ASN A 241 13.97 -0.81 -5.54
N THR A 242 14.03 -1.46 -4.39
CA THR A 242 15.26 -1.60 -3.61
C THR A 242 15.71 -3.05 -3.65
N SER A 243 17.02 -3.28 -3.64
CA SER A 243 17.62 -4.59 -3.40
C SER A 243 18.29 -4.65 -2.04
N ILE A 244 18.09 -5.76 -1.34
CA ILE A 244 18.88 -6.18 -0.18
C ILE A 244 19.52 -7.53 -0.49
N MET A 245 20.80 -7.68 -0.17
CA MET A 245 21.51 -8.95 -0.26
C MET A 245 22.27 -9.19 1.04
N LYS A 246 22.05 -10.35 1.66
CA LYS A 246 22.71 -10.73 2.91
C LYS A 246 23.69 -11.86 2.66
N LYS A 247 24.93 -11.67 3.12
CA LYS A 247 25.99 -12.67 3.02
C LYS A 247 26.68 -12.87 4.34
N VAL A 248 27.41 -13.98 4.43
CA VAL A 248 28.20 -14.38 5.59
C VAL A 248 29.56 -14.90 5.13
N ARG A 249 30.55 -14.74 5.99
CA ARG A 249 31.88 -15.35 5.87
C ARG A 249 32.41 -15.71 7.25
N LYS A 250 33.35 -16.64 7.36
CA LYS A 250 34.09 -16.80 8.62
C LYS A 250 35.04 -15.64 8.80
N GLN A 251 35.28 -15.24 10.05
CA GLN A 251 36.17 -14.13 10.34
C GLN A 251 37.58 -14.42 9.79
N GLY A 252 38.09 -13.50 8.96
CA GLY A 252 39.39 -13.63 8.28
C GLY A 252 39.31 -14.11 6.84
N ASP A 253 38.22 -14.77 6.44
CA ASP A 253 37.98 -15.15 5.04
C ASP A 253 37.71 -13.90 4.19
N GLN A 254 38.07 -13.96 2.91
CA GLN A 254 37.85 -12.86 1.96
C GLN A 254 36.50 -12.97 1.25
N GLU A 255 36.05 -14.19 0.97
CA GLU A 255 34.88 -14.47 0.14
C GLU A 255 33.57 -14.36 0.93
N TRP A 256 32.60 -13.64 0.38
CA TRP A 256 31.24 -13.53 0.93
C TRP A 256 30.32 -14.56 0.29
N LYS A 257 29.58 -15.32 1.10
CA LYS A 257 28.72 -16.43 0.66
C LYS A 257 27.32 -16.30 1.23
N GLU A 258 26.36 -16.99 0.61
CA GLU A 258 25.01 -17.16 1.18
C GLU A 258 25.03 -18.05 2.43
N SER A 259 26.01 -18.97 2.49
CA SER A 259 26.19 -19.85 3.63
C SER A 259 27.64 -20.21 3.91
N VAL A 260 27.93 -20.56 5.16
CA VAL A 260 29.21 -21.13 5.60
C VAL A 260 29.02 -22.25 6.61
N ASP A 261 29.97 -23.19 6.65
CA ASP A 261 30.10 -24.14 7.75
C ASP A 261 30.94 -23.52 8.88
N ALA A 262 30.49 -23.67 10.12
CA ALA A 262 31.17 -23.19 11.32
C ALA A 262 31.02 -24.19 12.48
N LYS A 263 31.85 -24.00 13.52
CA LYS A 263 31.79 -24.73 14.78
C LYS A 263 31.35 -23.81 15.90
N VAL A 264 30.86 -24.40 16.99
CA VAL A 264 30.65 -23.66 18.24
C VAL A 264 31.95 -22.97 18.63
N GLY A 265 31.87 -21.67 18.93
CA GLY A 265 33.01 -20.83 19.27
C GLY A 265 33.56 -20.02 18.09
N ASP A 266 33.28 -20.41 16.84
CA ASP A 266 33.71 -19.67 15.66
C ASP A 266 33.01 -18.30 15.60
N THR A 267 33.71 -17.33 15.02
CA THR A 267 33.15 -16.01 14.71
C THR A 267 32.94 -15.90 13.21
N VAL A 268 31.75 -15.45 12.82
CA VAL A 268 31.40 -15.12 11.44
C VAL A 268 31.14 -13.63 11.31
N GLU A 269 31.36 -13.10 10.12
CA GLU A 269 30.99 -11.74 9.75
C GLU A 269 29.81 -11.81 8.79
N TYR A 270 28.77 -11.03 9.09
CA TYR A 270 27.65 -10.82 8.18
C TYR A 270 27.82 -9.51 7.43
N GLN A 271 27.35 -9.48 6.18
CA GLN A 271 27.24 -8.28 5.36
C GLN A 271 25.81 -8.16 4.85
N ILE A 272 25.26 -6.97 4.95
CA ILE A 272 23.99 -6.57 4.36
C ILE A 272 24.32 -5.53 3.30
N HIS A 273 24.05 -5.80 2.04
CA HIS A 273 24.17 -4.86 0.94
C HIS A 273 22.79 -4.29 0.63
N TYR A 274 22.61 -2.99 0.86
CA TYR A 274 21.43 -2.25 0.42
C TYR A 274 21.76 -1.52 -0.87
N LYS A 275 20.85 -1.54 -1.85
CA LYS A 275 20.97 -0.77 -3.09
C LYS A 275 19.66 -0.16 -3.51
N ASN A 276 19.69 1.15 -3.77
CA ASN A 276 18.57 1.87 -4.38
C ASN A 276 18.54 1.62 -5.89
N LEU A 277 17.53 0.89 -6.37
CA LEU A 277 17.27 0.65 -7.80
C LEU A 277 16.05 1.46 -8.29
N ASN A 278 15.49 2.34 -7.46
CA ASN A 278 14.43 3.26 -7.86
C ASN A 278 14.96 4.28 -8.86
N ASN A 279 14.04 4.86 -9.62
CA ASN A 279 14.33 5.97 -10.53
C ASN A 279 14.45 7.32 -9.81
N SER A 280 14.31 7.34 -8.48
CA SER A 280 14.41 8.51 -7.63
C SER A 280 15.31 8.26 -6.40
N ARG A 281 15.65 9.34 -5.71
CA ARG A 281 16.37 9.26 -4.42
C ARG A 281 15.46 8.66 -3.36
N VAL A 282 15.98 7.72 -2.59
CA VAL A 282 15.30 7.14 -1.41
C VAL A 282 15.86 7.79 -0.15
N GLU A 283 14.99 8.12 0.78
CA GLU A 283 15.34 8.79 2.02
C GLU A 283 15.09 7.91 3.24
N ASN A 284 15.86 8.15 4.32
CA ASN A 284 15.67 7.51 5.62
C ASN A 284 15.60 5.98 5.56
N VAL A 285 16.56 5.36 4.87
CA VAL A 285 16.60 3.90 4.74
C VAL A 285 16.90 3.29 6.11
N MET A 286 16.03 2.39 6.56
CA MET A 286 16.14 1.70 7.84
C MET A 286 16.59 0.26 7.63
N ILE A 287 17.58 -0.21 8.40
CA ILE A 287 18.07 -1.59 8.39
C ILE A 287 17.88 -2.22 9.77
N LYS A 288 17.24 -3.39 9.81
CA LYS A 288 17.13 -4.22 11.01
C LYS A 288 17.68 -5.61 10.72
N ASP A 289 18.29 -6.22 11.72
CA ASP A 289 18.77 -7.60 11.66
C ASP A 289 18.20 -8.44 12.80
N SER A 290 18.11 -9.75 12.61
CA SER A 290 17.54 -10.69 13.58
C SER A 290 18.35 -11.97 13.61
N LEU A 291 19.24 -12.06 14.59
CA LEU A 291 20.04 -13.25 14.85
C LEU A 291 19.23 -14.35 15.55
N PRO A 292 19.45 -15.63 15.20
CA PRO A 292 18.89 -16.75 15.93
C PRO A 292 19.57 -16.89 17.30
N THR A 293 18.91 -17.55 18.26
CA THR A 293 19.39 -17.62 19.67
C THR A 293 20.74 -18.33 19.87
N ASN A 294 21.22 -19.05 18.86
CA ASN A 294 22.51 -19.74 18.80
C ASN A 294 23.62 -18.89 18.16
N MET A 295 23.34 -17.62 17.88
CA MET A 295 24.31 -16.62 17.43
C MET A 295 24.34 -15.44 18.40
N GLU A 296 25.53 -15.11 18.91
CA GLU A 296 25.74 -13.99 19.80
C GLU A 296 26.43 -12.85 19.07
N TYR A 297 25.75 -11.70 18.93
CA TYR A 297 26.34 -10.51 18.33
C TYR A 297 27.51 -9.96 19.17
N ILE A 298 28.60 -9.63 18.50
CA ILE A 298 29.75 -8.98 19.13
C ILE A 298 29.51 -7.46 19.12
N LYS A 299 29.23 -6.89 20.29
CA LYS A 299 28.89 -5.48 20.48
C LYS A 299 29.92 -4.52 19.89
N GLY A 300 29.44 -3.41 19.33
CA GLY A 300 30.28 -2.37 18.74
C GLY A 300 30.96 -2.74 17.41
N THR A 301 30.61 -3.88 16.79
CA THR A 301 31.20 -4.30 15.50
C THR A 301 30.38 -3.82 14.29
N THR A 302 29.17 -3.32 14.50
CA THR A 302 28.32 -2.81 13.43
C THR A 302 28.97 -1.60 12.74
N THR A 303 29.24 -1.74 11.45
CA THR A 303 29.90 -0.72 10.62
C THR A 303 29.13 -0.52 9.31
N LEU A 304 28.82 0.73 8.98
CA LEU A 304 28.25 1.14 7.70
C LEU A 304 29.36 1.59 6.75
N TYR A 305 29.40 1.05 5.54
CA TYR A 305 30.25 1.47 4.44
C TYR A 305 29.41 2.02 3.30
N ARG A 306 29.80 3.17 2.77
CA ARG A 306 29.24 3.84 1.59
C ARG A 306 30.37 4.57 0.88
N SER A 307 30.14 5.02 -0.34
CA SER A 307 31.13 5.75 -1.13
C SER A 307 31.65 7.03 -0.45
N ASP A 308 30.81 7.72 0.32
CA ASP A 308 31.13 8.94 1.09
C ASP A 308 31.78 8.67 2.46
N ILE A 309 31.76 7.42 2.92
CA ILE A 309 32.39 6.95 4.17
C ILE A 309 33.18 5.65 3.91
N PRO A 310 34.23 5.69 3.06
CA PRO A 310 34.94 4.49 2.62
C PRO A 310 35.66 3.74 3.76
N ASN A 311 36.03 4.46 4.83
CA ASN A 311 36.67 3.88 6.02
C ASN A 311 35.67 3.29 7.03
N GLY A 312 34.38 3.29 6.70
CA GLY A 312 33.32 2.85 7.59
C GLY A 312 32.93 3.89 8.65
N ALA A 313 31.66 3.87 9.03
CA ALA A 313 31.12 4.60 10.17
C ALA A 313 30.52 3.61 11.17
N THR A 314 30.91 3.72 12.44
CA THR A 314 30.38 2.91 13.53
C THR A 314 29.42 3.76 14.38
N SER A 315 28.38 3.13 14.89
CA SER A 315 27.54 3.68 15.96
C SER A 315 27.99 3.14 17.32
N ASN A 316 27.78 3.91 18.38
CA ASN A 316 27.99 3.45 19.75
C ASN A 316 26.76 2.71 20.30
N GLU A 317 25.67 2.65 19.52
CA GLU A 317 24.40 2.02 19.89
C GLU A 317 24.17 0.76 19.05
N ASP A 318 23.89 -0.36 19.72
CA ASP A 318 23.62 -1.67 19.12
C ASP A 318 22.15 -1.80 18.64
N SER A 319 21.62 -0.75 17.99
CA SER A 319 20.21 -0.65 17.61
C SER A 319 19.79 -1.54 16.43
N LEU A 320 20.76 -2.15 15.72
CA LEU A 320 20.54 -3.03 14.57
C LEU A 320 19.55 -4.16 14.88
N PHE A 321 19.55 -4.69 16.11
CA PHE A 321 18.71 -5.82 16.52
C PHE A 321 17.45 -5.41 17.30
N THR A 322 17.33 -4.13 17.69
CA THR A 322 16.19 -3.63 18.49
C THR A 322 15.30 -2.73 17.65
N ASN A 323 15.78 -1.51 17.34
CA ASN A 323 15.00 -0.41 16.79
C ASN A 323 15.28 -0.12 15.31
N ALA A 324 16.08 -0.96 14.64
CA ALA A 324 16.66 -0.67 13.33
C ALA A 324 17.64 0.52 13.36
N VAL A 325 18.45 0.63 12.31
CA VAL A 325 19.43 1.70 12.11
C VAL A 325 19.07 2.48 10.87
N ASN A 326 18.98 3.80 10.98
CA ASN A 326 18.88 4.69 9.82
C ASN A 326 20.26 4.82 9.16
N ILE A 327 20.39 4.36 7.91
CA ILE A 327 21.64 4.41 7.13
C ILE A 327 21.68 5.60 6.14
N GLY A 328 20.71 6.50 6.25
CA GLY A 328 20.61 7.76 5.52
C GLY A 328 19.90 7.64 4.17
N ASN A 329 20.19 8.61 3.31
CA ASN A 329 19.55 8.72 1.99
C ASN A 329 20.49 8.14 0.91
N TYR A 330 19.89 7.61 -0.14
CA TYR A 330 20.58 6.97 -1.26
C TYR A 330 20.09 7.58 -2.57
N ALA A 331 21.01 8.18 -3.33
CA ALA A 331 20.74 8.61 -4.69
C ALA A 331 20.39 7.41 -5.58
N VAL A 332 19.88 7.68 -6.79
CA VAL A 332 19.64 6.64 -7.81
C VAL A 332 20.92 5.83 -8.01
N LYS A 333 20.80 4.49 -7.97
CA LYS A 333 21.91 3.52 -8.04
C LYS A 333 22.89 3.53 -6.87
N GLY A 334 22.69 4.39 -5.86
CA GLY A 334 23.51 4.43 -4.67
C GLY A 334 23.33 3.17 -3.81
N ASP A 335 24.40 2.75 -3.15
CA ASP A 335 24.42 1.55 -2.33
C ASP A 335 25.28 1.69 -1.06
N GLY A 336 25.08 0.76 -0.14
CA GLY A 336 25.81 0.74 1.13
C GLY A 336 25.84 -0.65 1.74
N TYR A 337 26.85 -0.89 2.57
CA TYR A 337 27.09 -2.17 3.21
C TYR A 337 27.11 -2.02 4.72
N ILE A 338 26.31 -2.82 5.41
CA ILE A 338 26.33 -2.93 6.87
C ILE A 338 27.05 -4.23 7.19
N ARG A 339 28.07 -4.19 8.04
CA ARG A 339 28.80 -5.39 8.48
C ARG A 339 28.83 -5.47 9.99
N PHE A 340 28.78 -6.69 10.52
CA PHE A 340 28.90 -6.96 11.94
C PHE A 340 29.37 -8.39 12.19
N LEU A 341 29.93 -8.63 13.38
CA LEU A 341 30.42 -9.94 13.79
C LEU A 341 29.44 -10.62 14.74
N ALA A 342 29.32 -11.94 14.63
CA ALA A 342 28.58 -12.77 15.56
C ALA A 342 29.33 -14.07 15.84
N LYS A 343 29.23 -14.56 17.07
CA LYS A 343 29.85 -15.80 17.54
C LYS A 343 28.82 -16.92 17.59
N VAL A 344 29.19 -18.10 17.10
CA VAL A 344 28.39 -19.31 17.24
C VAL A 344 28.45 -19.77 18.70
N VAL A 345 27.30 -19.88 19.36
CA VAL A 345 27.21 -20.31 20.77
C VAL A 345 26.44 -21.63 20.90
N ASP A 346 26.86 -22.48 21.83
CA ASP A 346 26.16 -23.73 22.12
C ASP A 346 24.92 -23.49 22.97
N LYS A 347 23.89 -22.94 22.32
CA LYS A 347 22.59 -22.68 22.92
C LYS A 347 21.51 -23.22 21.99
N ASN A 348 20.63 -24.08 22.51
CA ASN A 348 19.53 -24.67 21.73
C ASN A 348 19.98 -25.39 20.44
N LEU A 349 21.23 -25.84 20.35
CA LEU A 349 21.72 -26.66 19.23
C LEU A 349 21.39 -28.14 19.48
N ALA A 350 20.75 -28.76 18.51
CA ALA A 350 20.53 -30.20 18.47
C ALA A 350 21.84 -30.94 18.17
N CYS A 351 21.95 -32.19 18.60
CA CYS A 351 23.04 -33.06 18.17
C CYS A 351 22.95 -33.30 16.65
N GLY A 352 24.09 -33.29 15.96
CA GLY A 352 24.16 -33.35 14.51
C GLY A 352 24.05 -31.97 13.84
N ASN A 353 23.46 -31.94 12.64
CA ASN A 353 23.46 -30.74 11.79
C ASN A 353 22.40 -29.73 12.22
N ASN A 354 22.80 -28.46 12.36
CA ASN A 354 21.95 -27.33 12.67
C ASN A 354 22.09 -26.26 11.57
N ARG A 355 20.99 -25.61 11.21
CA ARG A 355 20.95 -24.45 10.31
C ARG A 355 20.57 -23.20 11.09
N LEU A 356 21.47 -22.23 11.13
CA LEU A 356 21.34 -20.98 11.88
C LEU A 356 21.07 -19.88 10.87
N ILE A 357 19.81 -19.47 10.75
CA ILE A 357 19.37 -18.49 9.74
C ILE A 357 19.41 -17.09 10.35
N ASN A 358 20.18 -16.20 9.75
CA ASN A 358 20.19 -14.78 10.12
C ASN A 358 19.40 -13.95 9.10
N TRP A 359 18.45 -13.15 9.56
CA TRP A 359 17.58 -12.34 8.70
C TRP A 359 17.93 -10.85 8.77
N ALA A 360 18.06 -10.20 7.61
CA ALA A 360 18.11 -8.75 7.50
C ALA A 360 16.85 -8.23 6.82
N LYS A 361 16.38 -7.06 7.28
CA LYS A 361 15.23 -6.34 6.73
C LYS A 361 15.64 -4.90 6.42
N ALA A 362 15.42 -4.47 5.19
CA ALA A 362 15.48 -3.06 4.82
C ALA A 362 14.05 -2.49 4.73
N SER A 363 13.88 -1.24 5.14
CA SER A 363 12.59 -0.54 5.02
C SER A 363 12.82 0.90 4.59
N ALA A 364 12.07 1.34 3.58
CA ALA A 364 12.09 2.68 3.02
C ALA A 364 10.74 2.97 2.36
N ASN A 365 10.29 4.22 2.36
CA ASN A 365 9.03 4.65 1.72
C ASN A 365 7.78 3.81 2.10
N GLY A 366 7.73 3.23 3.30
CA GLY A 366 6.65 2.33 3.73
C GLY A 366 6.76 0.88 3.22
N PHE A 367 7.73 0.58 2.36
CA PHE A 367 8.04 -0.76 1.88
C PHE A 367 9.03 -1.46 2.80
N ALA A 368 9.01 -2.79 2.75
CA ALA A 368 10.02 -3.61 3.39
C ALA A 368 10.41 -4.80 2.52
N ILE A 369 11.72 -5.06 2.47
CA ILE A 369 12.31 -6.21 1.82
C ILE A 369 13.24 -6.91 2.81
N GLN A 370 13.44 -8.21 2.64
CA GLN A 370 14.26 -9.01 3.53
C GLN A 370 15.10 -10.01 2.75
N ASP A 371 16.25 -10.34 3.31
CA ASP A 371 17.11 -11.41 2.82
C ASP A 371 17.84 -12.09 3.99
N ASN A 372 18.35 -13.30 3.78
CA ASN A 372 18.93 -14.13 4.84
C ASN A 372 20.29 -14.72 4.43
N ALA A 373 21.09 -15.08 5.43
CA ALA A 373 22.33 -15.82 5.24
C ALA A 373 22.45 -16.90 6.33
N ASP A 374 23.00 -18.05 5.96
CA ASP A 374 22.99 -19.26 6.77
C ASP A 374 24.36 -19.60 7.36
N VAL A 375 24.36 -20.10 8.59
CA VAL A 375 25.51 -20.80 9.15
C VAL A 375 25.09 -22.24 9.44
N TYR A 376 25.86 -23.20 8.94
CA TYR A 376 25.67 -24.63 9.24
C TYR A 376 26.64 -25.06 10.34
N VAL A 377 26.11 -25.73 11.37
CA VAL A 377 26.90 -26.19 12.52
C VAL A 377 26.60 -27.65 12.79
N ASN A 378 27.62 -28.50 12.72
CA ASN A 378 27.54 -29.87 13.18
C ASN A 378 27.98 -29.95 14.65
N LYS A 379 27.03 -30.21 15.55
CA LYS A 379 27.29 -30.41 16.97
C LYS A 379 27.53 -31.89 17.25
N VAL A 380 28.76 -32.22 17.60
CA VAL A 380 29.12 -33.55 18.09
C VAL A 380 28.69 -33.66 19.55
N CYS A 381 27.80 -34.60 19.84
CA CYS A 381 27.41 -34.96 21.20
C CYS A 381 28.10 -36.26 21.58
N ASN A 382 28.64 -36.33 22.80
CA ASN A 382 29.12 -37.61 23.32
C ASN A 382 27.91 -38.52 23.53
N GLU A 383 27.93 -39.72 22.94
CA GLU A 383 26.97 -40.75 23.32
C GLU A 383 27.21 -41.10 24.80
N THR A 384 26.20 -40.91 25.64
CA THR A 384 26.17 -41.58 26.94
C THR A 384 26.31 -43.09 26.69
N PRO A 385 27.24 -43.80 27.34
CA PRO A 385 27.36 -45.25 27.16
C PRO A 385 26.01 -45.90 27.44
N ASN A 386 25.43 -46.50 26.40
CA ASN A 386 24.18 -47.24 26.48
C ASN A 386 24.32 -48.29 27.58
N SER A 387 23.55 -48.16 28.67
CA SER A 387 23.59 -49.16 29.75
C SER A 387 23.20 -50.50 29.15
N LYS A 388 24.16 -51.42 29.11
CA LYS A 388 23.99 -52.79 28.62
C LYS A 388 22.69 -53.37 29.18
N ALA A 389 21.87 -53.91 28.30
CA ALA A 389 20.73 -54.74 28.66
C ALA A 389 21.17 -55.77 29.71
N ASN A 390 20.55 -55.70 30.89
CA ASN A 390 20.73 -56.69 31.93
C ASN A 390 20.06 -58.00 31.45
N PRO A 391 20.79 -59.12 31.28
CA PRO A 391 20.15 -60.39 30.96
C PRO A 391 19.38 -60.86 32.19
N ASN A 392 18.05 -60.82 32.11
CA ASN A 392 17.17 -61.29 33.16
C ASN A 392 17.41 -62.80 33.41
N PRO A 393 17.64 -63.27 34.64
CA PRO A 393 17.80 -64.69 34.92
C PRO A 393 16.48 -65.43 34.74
N ARG A 394 16.54 -66.59 34.07
CA ARG A 394 15.48 -67.60 34.08
C ARG A 394 15.20 -68.05 35.51
N THR A 395 13.93 -68.07 35.92
CA THR A 395 13.41 -69.09 36.85
C THR A 395 12.08 -69.64 36.37
N ASN A 396 11.98 -70.95 36.53
CA ASN A 396 11.04 -71.91 35.97
C ASN A 396 9.67 -71.96 36.67
N SER A 397 8.69 -72.35 35.85
CA SER A 397 7.54 -73.26 36.07
C SER A 397 6.96 -73.57 37.46
N ASN A 398 5.61 -73.60 37.46
CA ASN A 398 4.61 -74.31 38.29
C ASN A 398 3.72 -73.35 39.09
N SER A 399 2.40 -73.50 39.22
CA SER A 399 1.37 -74.37 38.65
C SER A 399 0.01 -73.94 39.25
N LYS A 400 -1.07 -73.99 38.45
CA LYS A 400 -2.49 -74.26 38.80
C LYS A 400 -3.31 -73.34 39.75
N GLY A 401 -4.55 -73.07 39.29
CA GLY A 401 -5.76 -72.70 40.06
C GLY A 401 -6.49 -71.49 39.44
N ALA A 402 -7.46 -71.66 38.51
CA ALA A 402 -8.92 -71.69 38.74
C ALA A 402 -9.46 -70.48 39.54
N SER A 403 -10.50 -69.73 39.18
CA SER A 403 -11.69 -70.00 38.35
C SER A 403 -12.35 -68.70 37.83
N LYS A 404 -13.26 -68.91 36.86
CA LYS A 404 -14.33 -68.05 36.34
C LYS A 404 -15.06 -67.21 37.40
N ASP A 405 -15.57 -66.06 36.99
CA ASP A 405 -17.02 -65.81 36.97
C ASP A 405 -17.43 -64.71 35.98
N TRP A 406 -18.58 -64.92 35.36
CA TRP A 406 -19.31 -63.99 34.48
C TRP A 406 -20.29 -63.15 35.30
N SER A 407 -20.41 -61.86 34.95
CA SER A 407 -21.65 -61.05 34.97
C SER A 407 -21.46 -59.88 34.02
#